data_AF-A0A0A0HY04-F1
#
_entry.id   AF-A0A0A0HY04-F1
#
_cell.length_a   1.000
_cell.length_b   1.000
_cell.length_c   1.000
_cell.angle_alpha   90.00
_cell.angle_beta   90.00
_cell.angle_gamma   90.00
#
_symmetry.space_group_name_H-M   'P 1'
#
loop_
_entity.id
_entity.type
_entity.pdbx_description
1 polymer ?
#
loop_
_entity_poly.entity_id
_entity_poly.type
_entity_poly.pdbx_seq_one_letter_code
_entity_poly.pdbx_strand_id
1 'polypeptide(L)' 'MKKIISIFLFIISIASLLISIKLFWNMGIFVDEYNLTPNIVNGGQFWSSMDWLRLLLLAIMSVLSIVNISLNKNK' A
#
# COMPACT_ATOMS: atom_id res chain seq x y z
N MET A 1 17.50 0.04 -20.03
CA MET A 1 16.08 -0.39 -19.98
C MET A 1 15.68 -1.05 -18.65
N LYS A 2 16.27 -2.18 -18.25
CA LYS A 2 15.90 -2.91 -17.01
C LYS A 2 15.97 -2.07 -15.71
N LYS A 3 16.99 -1.21 -15.59
CA LYS A 3 17.18 -0.31 -14.43
C LYS A 3 16.11 0.80 -14.36
N ILE A 4 15.78 1.39 -15.51
CA ILE A 4 14.72 2.42 -15.62
C ILE A 4 13.37 1.82 -15.22
N ILE A 5 13.03 0.63 -15.74
CA ILE A 5 11.79 -0.08 -15.38
C ILE A 5 11.74 -0.35 -13.87
N SER A 6 12.85 -0.77 -13.26
CA SER A 6 12.91 -1.04 -11.81
C SER A 6 12.66 0.22 -10.98
N ILE A 7 13.22 1.36 -11.39
CA ILE A 7 12.98 2.67 -10.74
C ILE A 7 11.52 3.08 -10.89
N PHE A 8 10.93 2.95 -12.08
CA PHE A 8 9.51 3.24 -12.29
C PHE A 8 8.61 2.34 -11.43
N LEU A 9 8.90 1.04 -11.33
CA LEU A 9 8.16 0.12 -10.47
C LEU A 9 8.23 0.53 -9.00
N PHE A 10 9.41 0.95 -8.52
CA PHE A 10 9.54 1.48 -7.17
C PHE A 10 8.68 2.72 -6.95
N ILE A 11 8.77 3.72 -7.85
CA ILE A 11 8.00 4.98 -7.76
C ILE A 11 6.49 4.70 -7.77
N ILE A 12 6.01 3.82 -8.65
CA ILE A 12 4.60 3.45 -8.72
C ILE A 12 4.18 2.73 -7.43
N SER A 13 4.98 1.76 -6.96
CA SER A 13 4.64 1.00 -5.74
C SER A 13 4.57 1.91 -4.50
N ILE A 14 5.53 2.82 -4.33
CA ILE A 14 5.57 3.71 -3.16
C ILE A 14 4.44 4.75 -3.22
N ALA A 15 4.14 5.28 -4.41
CA ALA A 15 3.00 6.18 -4.59
C ALA A 15 1.68 5.46 -4.28
N SER A 16 1.50 4.24 -4.78
CA SER A 16 0.32 3.42 -4.45
C SER A 16 0.22 3.12 -2.95
N LEU A 17 1.34 2.82 -2.28
CA LEU A 17 1.36 2.60 -0.83
C LEU A 17 0.93 3.85 -0.06
N LEU A 18 1.50 5.02 -0.39
CA LEU A 18 1.17 6.29 0.27
C LEU A 18 -0.29 6.68 0.09
N ILE A 19 -0.82 6.57 -1.14
CA ILE A 19 -2.25 6.81 -1.41
C ILE A 19 -3.10 5.84 -0.58
N SER A 20 -2.73 4.57 -0.52
CA SER A 20 -3.48 3.54 0.21
C SER A 20 -3.50 3.80 1.71
N ILE A 21 -2.37 4.19 2.30
CA ILE A 21 -2.28 4.58 3.72
C ILE A 21 -3.16 5.79 3.99
N LYS A 22 -3.14 6.79 3.10
CA LYS A 22 -3.97 7.99 3.28
C LYS A 22 -5.47 7.68 3.22
N LEU A 23 -5.89 6.81 2.31
CA LEU A 23 -7.28 6.34 2.25
C LEU A 23 -7.68 5.54 3.50
N PHE A 24 -6.81 4.63 3.94
CA PHE A 24 -7.01 3.87 5.18
C PHE A 24 -7.17 4.80 6.40
N TRP A 25 -6.30 5.80 6.51
CA TRP A 25 -6.36 6.80 7.57
C TRP A 25 -7.66 7.63 7.52
N ASN A 26 -8.05 8.09 6.33
CA ASN A 26 -9.29 8.85 6.16
C ASN A 26 -10.52 8.01 6.51
N MET A 27 -10.53 6.71 6.18
CA MET A 27 -11.57 5.79 6.64
C MET A 27 -11.58 5.67 8.17
N GLY A 28 -10.41 5.63 8.81
CA GLY A 28 -10.27 5.67 10.27
C GLY A 28 -10.94 6.89 10.91
N ILE A 29 -10.68 8.08 10.36
CA ILE A 29 -11.33 9.33 10.80
C ILE A 29 -12.85 9.24 10.58
N PHE A 30 -13.27 8.77 9.41
CA PHE A 30 -14.69 8.66 9.07
C PHE A 30 -15.43 7.74 10.05
N VAL A 31 -14.89 6.56 10.36
CA VAL A 31 -15.58 5.64 11.28
C VAL A 31 -15.64 6.19 12.71
N ASP A 32 -14.63 6.95 13.13
CA ASP A 32 -14.61 7.62 14.44
C ASP A 32 -15.69 8.72 14.52
N GLU A 33 -15.74 9.60 13.50
CA GLU A 33 -16.69 10.72 13.44
C GLU A 33 -18.15 10.25 13.41
N TYR A 34 -18.44 9.16 12.70
CA TYR A 34 -19.79 8.63 12.54
C TYR A 34 -20.14 7.49 13.51
N ASN A 35 -19.26 7.17 14.49
CA ASN A 35 -19.42 6.03 15.40
C ASN A 35 -19.71 4.71 14.66
N LEU A 36 -19.06 4.51 13.52
CA LEU A 36 -19.15 3.32 12.71
C LEU A 36 -17.96 2.39 12.97
N THR A 37 -17.98 1.22 12.33
CA THR A 37 -16.81 0.35 12.28
C THR A 37 -16.27 0.29 10.84
N PRO A 38 -14.96 0.10 10.64
CA PRO A 38 -14.38 -0.08 9.30
C PRO A 38 -15.03 -1.21 8.50
N ASN A 39 -15.53 -2.24 9.19
CA ASN A 39 -16.23 -3.35 8.58
C ASN A 39 -17.49 -2.90 7.83
N ILE A 40 -18.23 -1.91 8.34
CA ILE A 40 -19.44 -1.40 7.68
C ILE A 40 -19.06 -0.66 6.40
N VAL A 41 -18.04 0.20 6.48
CA VAL A 41 -17.57 1.01 5.34
C VAL A 41 -16.99 0.13 4.23
N ASN A 42 -16.22 -0.88 4.61
CA ASN A 42 -15.60 -1.82 3.66
C ASN A 42 -16.56 -2.88 3.10
N GLY A 43 -17.81 -2.93 3.55
CA GLY A 43 -18.79 -3.93 3.08
C GLY A 43 -18.62 -5.32 3.71
N GLY A 44 -17.98 -5.39 4.89
CA GLY A 44 -17.88 -6.58 5.72
C GLY A 44 -16.49 -6.79 6.32
N GLN A 45 -16.40 -7.70 7.30
CA GLN A 45 -15.13 -8.05 7.96
C GLN A 45 -14.10 -8.61 6.96
N PHE A 46 -14.55 -9.41 5.99
CA PHE A 46 -13.67 -9.97 4.96
C PHE A 46 -12.94 -8.88 4.18
N TRP A 47 -13.68 -7.88 3.68
CA TRP A 47 -13.11 -6.79 2.91
C TRP A 47 -12.26 -5.85 3.75
N SER A 48 -12.59 -5.67 5.03
CA SER A 48 -11.70 -4.96 5.95
C SER A 48 -10.36 -5.68 6.13
N SER A 49 -10.36 -7.01 6.21
CA SER A 49 -9.11 -7.80 6.22
C SER A 49 -8.36 -7.72 4.88
N MET A 50 -9.06 -7.66 3.75
CA MET A 50 -8.44 -7.45 2.43
C MET A 50 -7.76 -6.09 2.33
N ASP A 51 -8.31 -5.04 2.95
CA ASP A 51 -7.69 -3.71 2.94
C ASP A 51 -6.37 -3.69 3.73
N TRP A 52 -6.34 -4.36 4.90
CA TRP A 52 -5.10 -4.59 5.65
C TRP A 52 -4.08 -5.41 4.84
N LEU A 53 -4.52 -6.49 4.19
CA LEU A 53 -3.66 -7.31 3.33
C LEU A 53 -3.09 -6.50 2.17
N ARG A 54 -3.91 -5.64 1.54
CA ARG A 54 -3.50 -4.75 0.45
C ARG A 54 -2.37 -3.81 0.90
N LEU A 55 -2.47 -3.21 2.08
CA LEU A 55 -1.41 -2.39 2.65
C LEU A 55 -0.12 -3.19 2.90
N LEU A 56 -0.24 -4.39 3.48
CA LEU A 56 0.91 -5.27 3.72
C LEU A 56 1.62 -5.66 2.42
N LEU A 57 0.86 -6.09 1.40
CA LEU A 57 1.41 -6.47 0.10
C LEU A 57 2.09 -5.30 -0.61
N LEU A 58 1.51 -4.10 -0.56
CA LEU A 58 2.13 -2.90 -1.10
C LEU A 58 3.43 -2.56 -0.37
N ALA A 59 3.45 -2.67 0.96
CA ALA A 59 4.67 -2.45 1.75
C ALA A 59 5.78 -3.44 1.36
N ILE A 60 5.45 -4.73 1.26
CA ILE A 60 6.39 -5.77 0.79
C ILE A 60 6.89 -5.44 -0.62
N MET A 61 5.99 -5.07 -1.54
CA MET A 61 6.37 -4.74 -2.91
C MET A 61 7.31 -3.52 -3.00
N SER A 62 7.06 -2.48 -2.19
CA SER A 62 7.95 -1.33 -2.08
C SER A 62 9.33 -1.70 -1.51
N VAL A 63 9.40 -2.59 -0.52
CA VAL A 63 10.67 -3.12 0.01
C VAL A 63 11.41 -3.98 -1.03
N LEU A 64 10.72 -4.87 -1.72
CA LEU A 64 11.34 -5.72 -2.74
C LEU A 64 11.87 -4.90 -3.92
N SER A 65 11.14 -3.88 -4.34
CA SER A 65 11.55 -3.02 -5.45
C SER A 65 12.79 -2.18 -5.10
N ILE A 66 12.90 -1.64 -3.87
CA ILE A 66 14.13 -0.93 -3.45
C ILE A 66 15.32 -1.87 -3.32
N VAL A 67 15.13 -3.08 -2.80
CA VAL A 67 16.18 -4.11 -2.71
C VAL A 67 16.67 -4.48 -4.12
N ASN A 68 15.77 -4.71 -5.07
CA ASN A 68 16.12 -5.01 -6.46
C ASN A 68 16.91 -3.87 -7.13
N ILE A 69 16.60 -2.60 -6.84
CA ILE A 69 17.38 -1.47 -7.34
C ILE A 69 18.79 -1.46 -6.73
N SER A 70 18.92 -1.72 -5.42
CA SER A 70 20.20 -1.77 -4.71
C SER A 70 21.11 -2.88 -5.24
N LEU A 71 20.58 -4.10 -5.41
CA LEU A 71 21.34 -5.24 -5.93
C LEU A 71 21.83 -5.01 -7.37
N ASN A 72 21.00 -4.41 -8.22
CA ASN A 72 21.39 -4.04 -9.60
C ASN A 72 22.34 -2.84 -9.67
N LYS A 73 22.63 -2.15 -8.57
CA LYS A 73 23.66 -1.10 -8.52
C LYS A 73 25.06 -1.68 -8.31
N ASN A 74 25.16 -2.88 -7.72
CA ASN A 74 26.41 -3.54 -7.37
C ASN A 74 26.90 -4.56 -8.41
N LYS A 75 26.18 -4.71 -9.53
CA LYS A 75 26.60 -5.43 -10.75
C LYS A 75 26.87 -4.44 -11.86
#